data_AF-A0A932K6R9-F1
#
_entry.id   AF-A0A932K6R9-F1
#
_cell.length_a   1.000
_cell.length_b   1.000
_cell.length_c   1.000
_cell.angle_alpha   90.00
_cell.angle_beta   90.00
_cell.angle_gamma   90.00
#
_symmetry.space_group_name_H-M   'P 1'
#
loop_
_entity.id
_entity.type
_entity.pdbx_description
1 polymer ?
#
loop_
_entity_poly.entity_id
_entity_poly.type
_entity_poly.pdbx_seq_one_letter_code
_entity_poly.pdbx_strand_id
1 'polypeptide(L)'
;MADTKIIDADGHITEPPDLWETYLEAQYRPRAIRIRQTAEGLEYLEIDGKRHRGFPVGRLGALLCSIGQDPDTLLLPGQVSYRAHCPAGGYDPHARVQVLNAEGIDRAFLYPTIGITWEG
;
A
#
# COMPACT_ATOMS: atom_id res chain seq x y z
N MET A 1 14.84 -21.78 -29.53
CA MET A 1 15.17 -21.26 -28.19
C MET A 1 13.92 -21.40 -27.35
N ALA A 2 14.01 -21.94 -26.14
CA ALA A 2 12.85 -21.98 -25.25
C ALA A 2 12.45 -20.53 -24.89
N ASP A 3 11.15 -20.26 -24.83
CA ASP A 3 10.61 -18.98 -24.36
C ASP A 3 11.03 -18.79 -22.89
N THR A 4 11.90 -17.82 -22.62
CA THR A 4 12.42 -17.56 -21.26
C THR A 4 11.29 -16.96 -20.43
N LYS A 5 10.93 -17.63 -19.33
CA LYS A 5 9.93 -17.13 -18.38
C LYS A 5 10.55 -16.17 -17.38
N ILE A 6 9.90 -15.01 -17.18
CA ILE A 6 10.29 -14.00 -16.21
C ILE A 6 9.45 -14.17 -14.95
N ILE A 7 10.12 -14.33 -13.81
CA ILE A 7 9.48 -14.47 -12.51
C ILE A 7 9.93 -13.32 -11.63
N ASP A 8 8.98 -12.51 -11.18
CA ASP A 8 9.19 -11.51 -10.15
C ASP A 8 9.16 -12.19 -8.77
N ALA A 9 10.29 -12.10 -8.07
CA ALA A 9 10.48 -12.71 -6.77
C ALA A 9 10.07 -11.79 -5.60
N ASP A 10 9.71 -10.54 -5.86
CA ASP A 10 9.48 -9.52 -4.84
C ASP A 10 8.39 -8.51 -5.23
N GLY A 11 7.20 -9.03 -5.56
CA GLY A 11 6.02 -8.21 -5.77
C GLY A 11 5.31 -7.91 -4.45
N HIS A 12 4.66 -6.75 -4.35
CA HIS A 12 3.90 -6.35 -3.18
C HIS A 12 2.45 -6.00 -3.52
N ILE A 13 1.50 -6.34 -2.64
CA ILE A 13 0.13 -5.81 -2.67
C ILE A 13 0.03 -4.51 -1.89
N THR A 14 -0.92 -3.65 -2.26
CA THR A 14 -1.35 -2.53 -1.43
C THR A 14 -2.65 -2.92 -0.75
N GLU A 15 -2.60 -3.22 0.54
CA GLU A 15 -3.77 -3.67 1.28
C GLU A 15 -4.91 -2.63 1.25
N PRO A 16 -6.18 -3.04 1.09
CA PRO A 16 -7.30 -2.11 1.22
C PRO A 16 -7.22 -1.34 2.56
N PRO A 17 -7.50 -0.03 2.55
CA PRO A 17 -7.24 0.83 3.71
C PRO A 17 -8.15 0.52 4.91
N ASP A 18 -9.19 -0.29 4.72
CA ASP A 18 -10.15 -0.76 5.71
C ASP A 18 -10.04 -2.28 5.98
N LEU A 19 -9.05 -2.98 5.41
CA LEU A 19 -8.90 -4.45 5.49
C LEU A 19 -9.05 -4.97 6.94
N TRP A 20 -8.29 -4.43 7.88
CA TRP A 20 -8.34 -4.90 9.27
C TRP A 20 -9.55 -4.38 10.04
N GLU A 21 -10.09 -3.22 9.68
CA GLU A 21 -11.32 -2.70 10.30
C GLU A 21 -12.53 -3.57 9.93
N THR A 22 -12.54 -4.08 8.69
CA THR A 22 -13.60 -4.92 8.13
C THR A 22 -13.50 -6.38 8.58
N TYR A 23 -12.32 -7.00 8.47
CA TYR A 23 -12.18 -8.45 8.60
C TYR A 23 -11.66 -8.95 9.96
N LEU A 24 -11.08 -8.11 10.81
CA LEU A 24 -10.70 -8.57 12.16
C LEU A 24 -11.92 -8.89 13.01
N GLU A 25 -11.76 -9.84 13.92
CA GLU A 25 -12.74 -10.12 14.96
C GLU A 25 -12.94 -8.90 15.87
N ALA A 26 -14.17 -8.71 16.35
CA ALA A 26 -14.57 -7.52 17.11
C ALA A 26 -13.65 -7.22 18.31
N GLN A 27 -13.14 -8.25 18.99
CA GLN A 27 -12.24 -8.10 20.13
C GLN A 27 -10.86 -7.53 19.76
N TYR A 28 -10.38 -7.74 18.53
CA TYR A 28 -9.07 -7.28 18.07
C TYR A 28 -9.15 -5.97 17.27
N ARG A 29 -10.32 -5.65 16.71
CA ARG A 29 -10.55 -4.41 15.96
C ARG A 29 -10.02 -3.15 16.63
N PRO A 30 -10.13 -2.91 17.95
CA PRO A 30 -9.57 -1.72 18.59
C PRO A 30 -8.07 -1.51 18.33
N ARG A 31 -7.31 -2.59 18.15
CA ARG A 31 -5.86 -2.60 17.94
C ARG A 31 -5.45 -2.73 16.46
N ALA A 32 -6.41 -2.69 15.53
CA ALA A 32 -6.19 -2.86 14.10
C ALA A 32 -5.14 -1.90 13.53
N ILE A 33 -4.54 -2.30 12.41
CA ILE A 33 -3.81 -1.39 11.53
C ILE A 33 -4.84 -0.50 10.83
N ARG A 34 -4.62 0.82 10.85
CA ARG A 34 -5.55 1.79 10.28
C ARG A 34 -4.81 2.92 9.58
N ILE A 35 -5.42 3.41 8.51
CA ILE A 35 -5.03 4.66 7.87
C ILE A 35 -6.01 5.74 8.32
N ARG A 36 -5.52 6.61 9.22
CA ARG A 36 -6.26 7.73 9.82
C ARG A 36 -5.77 9.05 9.24
N GLN A 37 -6.49 10.13 9.52
CA GLN A 37 -6.13 11.49 9.12
C GLN A 37 -6.00 12.39 10.35
N THR A 38 -5.08 13.37 10.29
CA THR A 38 -5.01 14.45 11.28
C THR A 38 -6.15 15.46 11.08
N ALA A 39 -6.25 16.46 11.96
CA ALA A 39 -7.22 17.55 11.81
C ALA A 39 -7.02 18.35 10.51
N GLU A 40 -5.79 18.39 10.00
CA GLU A 40 -5.40 19.03 8.75
C GLU A 40 -5.61 18.13 7.52
N GLY A 41 -6.22 16.95 7.70
CA GLY A 41 -6.52 16.00 6.61
C GLY A 41 -5.33 15.14 6.15
N LEU A 42 -4.20 15.18 6.85
CA LEU A 42 -3.01 14.44 6.47
C LEU A 42 -3.05 12.98 6.96
N GLU A 43 -2.83 12.03 6.07
CA GLU A 43 -2.86 10.61 6.42
C GLU A 43 -1.69 10.18 7.31
N TYR A 44 -1.96 9.28 8.24
CA TYR A 44 -0.95 8.56 9.00
C TYR A 44 -1.37 7.11 9.25
N LEU A 45 -0.38 6.26 9.45
CA LEU A 45 -0.59 4.88 9.84
C LEU A 45 -0.71 4.79 11.38
N GLU A 46 -1.75 4.13 11.85
CA GLU A 46 -2.01 3.82 13.25
C GLU A 46 -2.00 2.30 13.45
N ILE A 47 -1.31 1.83 14.47
CA ILE A 47 -1.27 0.42 14.87
C ILE A 47 -1.41 0.37 16.39
N ASP A 48 -2.28 -0.49 16.91
CA ASP A 48 -2.52 -0.61 18.35
C ASP A 48 -2.88 0.73 19.04
N GLY A 49 -3.66 1.56 18.33
CA GLY A 49 -4.07 2.89 18.79
C GLY A 49 -2.93 3.90 18.88
N LYS A 50 -1.75 3.59 18.34
CA LYS A 50 -0.57 4.45 18.32
C LYS A 50 -0.20 4.79 16.90
N ARG A 51 0.17 6.05 16.68
CA ARG A 51 0.76 6.47 15.41
C ARG A 51 2.09 5.76 15.19
N HIS A 52 2.24 5.14 14.02
CA HIS A 52 3.46 4.46 13.60
C HIS A 52 4.61 5.46 13.43
N ARG A 53 5.78 5.18 14.02
CA ARG A 53 6.92 6.10 14.02
C ARG A 53 7.69 6.13 12.71
N GLY A 54 7.74 4.99 12.01
CA GLY A 54 8.44 4.87 10.73
C GLY A 54 7.77 5.57 9.55
N PHE A 55 6.50 5.98 9.69
CA PHE A 55 5.78 6.70 8.63
C PHE A 55 5.46 8.14 9.05
N PRO A 56 6.12 9.15 8.44
CA PRO A 56 5.77 10.54 8.67
C PRO A 56 4.31 10.83 8.22
N VAL A 57 3.64 11.74 8.94
CA VAL A 57 2.28 12.20 8.58
C VAL A 57 2.30 12.84 7.19
N GLY A 58 1.29 12.53 6.39
CA GLY A 58 1.12 13.02 5.04
C GLY A 58 2.09 12.40 4.02
N ARG A 59 2.86 11.37 4.39
CA ARG A 59 3.83 10.71 3.50
C ARG A 59 3.49 9.29 3.11
N LEU A 60 2.43 8.71 3.69
CA LEU A 60 2.09 7.31 3.47
C LEU A 60 1.84 6.99 1.98
N GLY A 61 0.99 7.78 1.31
CA GLY A 61 0.73 7.62 -0.13
C GLY A 61 1.97 7.89 -0.98
N ALA A 62 2.73 8.94 -0.67
CA ALA A 62 3.97 9.25 -1.40
C ALA A 62 5.01 8.11 -1.35
N LEU A 63 5.05 7.34 -0.26
CA LEU A 63 5.99 6.23 -0.10
C LEU A 63 5.51 4.91 -0.72
N LEU A 64 4.20 4.65 -0.70
CA LEU A 64 3.63 3.33 -1.02
C LEU A 64 2.75 3.31 -2.29
N CYS A 65 2.43 4.48 -2.83
CA CYS A 65 1.52 4.67 -3.96
C CYS A 65 2.13 5.65 -5.00
N SER A 66 3.46 5.66 -5.14
CA SER A 66 4.18 6.63 -5.98
C SER A 66 4.10 6.36 -7.49
N ILE A 67 3.72 5.14 -7.88
CA ILE A 67 3.65 4.74 -9.29
C ILE A 67 2.67 5.64 -10.05
N GLY A 68 3.17 6.28 -11.12
CA GLY A 68 2.39 7.17 -11.98
C GLY A 68 2.12 8.56 -11.40
N GLN A 69 2.67 8.90 -10.23
CA GLN A 69 2.54 10.23 -9.62
C GLN A 69 3.65 11.18 -10.11
N ASP A 70 3.37 12.48 -10.05
CA ASP A 70 4.36 13.53 -10.33
C ASP A 70 5.43 13.54 -9.21
N PRO A 71 6.73 13.40 -9.54
CA PRO A 71 7.81 13.44 -8.56
C PRO A 71 7.78 14.65 -7.62
N ASP A 72 7.39 15.82 -8.11
CA ASP A 72 7.34 17.04 -7.28
C ASP A 72 6.23 16.95 -6.23
N THR A 73 5.12 16.29 -6.56
CA THR A 73 4.01 16.07 -5.60
C THR A 73 4.38 15.08 -4.50
N LEU A 74 5.25 14.09 -4.79
CA LEU A 74 5.73 13.12 -3.80
C LEU A 74 6.57 13.80 -2.70
N LEU A 75 7.19 14.95 -3.03
CA LEU A 75 7.97 15.76 -2.09
C LEU A 75 7.12 16.63 -1.17
N LEU A 76 5.81 16.74 -1.40
CA LEU A 76 4.90 17.55 -0.60
C LEU A 76 3.96 16.70 0.27
N PRO A 77 3.84 16.97 1.60
CA PRO A 77 2.94 16.22 2.46
C PRO A 77 1.47 16.32 2.01
N GLY A 78 0.78 15.18 1.97
CA GLY A 78 -0.66 15.12 1.72
C GLY A 78 -1.10 15.25 0.27
N GLN A 79 -0.18 15.55 -0.67
CA GLN A 79 -0.54 15.60 -2.10
C GLN A 79 -0.82 14.21 -2.68
N VAL A 80 -0.10 13.19 -2.21
CA VAL A 80 -0.35 11.80 -2.56
C VAL A 80 -0.77 11.03 -1.31
N SER A 81 -2.02 10.58 -1.31
CA SER A 81 -2.65 9.78 -0.26
C SER A 81 -2.76 8.31 -0.63
N TYR A 82 -2.66 7.44 0.36
CA TYR A 82 -2.78 5.99 0.20
C TYR A 82 -4.17 5.61 -0.31
N ARG A 83 -5.22 6.21 0.25
CA ARG A 83 -6.61 5.89 -0.11
C ARG A 83 -6.97 6.26 -1.56
N ALA A 84 -6.39 7.33 -2.11
CA ALA A 84 -6.81 7.84 -3.41
C ALA A 84 -5.84 7.51 -4.56
N HIS A 85 -4.55 7.32 -4.26
CA HIS A 85 -3.52 7.28 -5.31
C HIS A 85 -2.87 5.92 -5.48
N CYS A 86 -3.15 4.94 -4.61
CA CYS A 86 -2.64 3.60 -4.83
C CYS A 86 -3.16 3.04 -6.16
N PRO A 87 -2.27 2.54 -7.04
CA PRO A 87 -2.67 2.07 -8.36
C PRO A 87 -3.52 0.80 -8.23
N ALA A 88 -4.50 0.63 -9.12
CA ALA A 88 -5.37 -0.54 -9.12
C ALA A 88 -4.59 -1.86 -9.21
N GLY A 89 -3.46 -1.90 -9.96
CA GLY A 89 -2.60 -3.08 -9.99
C GLY A 89 -2.04 -3.49 -8.63
N GLY A 90 -2.02 -2.61 -7.63
CA GLY A 90 -1.60 -2.94 -6.27
C GLY A 90 -2.61 -3.77 -5.47
N TYR A 91 -3.92 -3.61 -5.72
CA TYR A 91 -4.99 -4.21 -4.90
C TYR A 91 -6.06 -4.97 -5.68
N ASP A 92 -6.18 -4.76 -7.00
CA ASP A 92 -7.09 -5.48 -7.88
C ASP A 92 -6.30 -6.55 -8.68
N PRO A 93 -6.60 -7.85 -8.48
CA PRO A 93 -5.89 -8.92 -9.16
C PRO A 93 -6.07 -8.89 -10.68
N HIS A 94 -7.22 -8.43 -11.19
CA HIS A 94 -7.44 -8.33 -12.63
C HIS A 94 -6.59 -7.22 -13.25
N ALA A 95 -6.50 -6.07 -12.57
CA ALA A 95 -5.61 -4.99 -12.97
C ALA A 95 -4.13 -5.42 -12.87
N ARG A 96 -3.74 -6.16 -11.82
CA ARG A 96 -2.37 -6.70 -11.67
C ARG A 96 -1.97 -7.58 -12.85
N VAL A 97 -2.85 -8.46 -13.32
CA VAL A 97 -2.56 -9.31 -14.49
C VAL A 97 -2.27 -8.48 -15.74
N GLN A 98 -2.98 -7.37 -15.94
CA GLN A 98 -2.72 -6.47 -17.06
C GLN A 98 -1.35 -5.79 -16.95
N VAL A 99 -0.96 -5.36 -15.74
CA VAL A 99 0.38 -4.80 -15.47
C VAL A 99 1.47 -5.83 -15.75
N LEU A 100 1.33 -7.06 -15.21
CA LEU A 100 2.31 -8.14 -15.43
C LEU A 100 2.49 -8.46 -16.92
N ASN A 101 1.39 -8.53 -17.69
CA ASN A 101 1.45 -8.73 -19.13
C ASN A 101 2.14 -7.58 -19.87
N ALA A 102 1.89 -6.33 -19.46
CA ALA A 102 2.50 -5.15 -20.07
C ALA A 102 4.01 -5.06 -19.77
N GLU A 103 4.43 -5.51 -18.59
CA GLU A 103 5.84 -5.54 -18.17
C GLU A 103 6.59 -6.80 -18.62
N GLY A 104 5.89 -7.77 -19.24
CA GLY A 104 6.49 -9.03 -19.70
C GLY A 104 6.87 -9.97 -18.56
N ILE A 105 6.19 -9.87 -17.40
CA ILE A 105 6.39 -10.72 -16.23
C ILE A 105 5.39 -11.87 -16.28
N ASP A 106 5.85 -13.11 -16.35
CA ASP A 106 4.96 -14.27 -16.42
C ASP A 106 4.33 -14.59 -15.06
N ARG A 107 5.09 -14.49 -13.96
CA ARG A 107 4.65 -14.85 -12.60
C ARG A 107 5.24 -13.89 -11.58
N ALA A 108 4.52 -13.65 -10.49
CA ALA A 108 5.00 -12.84 -9.39
C ALA A 108 4.65 -13.50 -8.05
N PHE A 109 5.59 -13.46 -7.10
CA PHE A 109 5.28 -13.64 -5.69
C PHE A 109 4.77 -12.32 -5.14
N LEU A 110 3.71 -12.38 -4.32
CA LEU A 110 3.08 -11.19 -3.75
C LEU A 110 3.20 -11.22 -2.22
N TYR A 111 3.84 -10.20 -1.66
CA TYR A 111 4.02 -9.98 -0.23
C TYR A 111 3.15 -8.83 0.29
N PRO A 112 2.84 -8.80 1.60
CA PRO A 112 2.15 -7.65 2.21
C PRO A 112 3.02 -6.38 2.18
N THR A 113 2.41 -5.22 2.28
CA THR A 113 3.10 -3.92 2.38
C THR A 113 2.96 -3.33 3.77
N ILE A 114 1.74 -2.91 4.15
CA ILE A 114 1.52 -2.37 5.50
C ILE A 114 1.26 -3.47 6.53
N GLY A 115 0.97 -4.70 6.10
CA GLY A 115 0.86 -5.85 7.02
C GLY A 115 2.18 -6.23 7.72
N ILE A 116 3.34 -5.85 7.16
CA ILE A 116 4.66 -6.15 7.74
C ILE A 116 5.21 -5.02 8.63
N THR A 117 4.50 -3.91 8.77
CA THR A 117 4.99 -2.71 9.49
C THR A 117 4.51 -2.63 10.93
N TRP A 118 4.29 -3.78 11.57
CA TRP A 118 3.81 -3.86 12.95
C TRP A 118 4.87 -3.45 13.99
N GLU A 119 6.14 -3.39 13.60
CA GLU A 119 7.26 -2.90 14.42
C GLU A 119 7.41 -1.37 14.26
N GLY A 120 7.00 -0.59 15.27
CA GLY A 120 7.11 0.88 15.23
C GLY A 120 6.66 1.63 16.48
#